data_AF-A0A432XG81-F1
#
_entry.id   AF-A0A432XG81-F1
#
_cell.length_a   1.000
_cell.length_b   1.000
_cell.length_c   1.000
_cell.angle_alpha   90.00
_cell.angle_beta   90.00
_cell.angle_gamma   90.00
#
_symmetry.space_group_name_H-M   'P 1'
#
loop_
_entity.id
_entity.type
_entity.pdbx_description
1 polymer ?
#
loop_
_entity_poly.entity_id
_entity_poly.type
_entity_poly.pdbx_seq_one_letter_code
_entity_poly.pdbx_strand_id
1 'polypeptide(L)'
;MKPSLTSINTGLSLLLGCLAIAPPANAAASLPEWPLAPAASAAAVATCDATDEKIWVWLPQHGDAPAQAMLQRWQQHPLAALSGCLQYRTYSDAEQLQCTVNGERQHQRCNLPLLPRELLQRHIVFTDAEIGSASAQQIVLPLNANLTVFAHEIAHWLGFADEYQMSPSLAKNYCQGRYEHPSLNVVLTRSKQLSAQELEQLWQRLPWREAIADWRLLGQQQADGKWLLGSASSTEVGLFTSQTCAGVAGVYSWKPVAKLTAMEYHDVNVWPTVYLETARALQRGSRLRNHDDGAE
;
A
#
# COMPACT_ATOMS: atom_id res chain seq x y z
N MET A 1 -3.65 78.26 -37.60
CA MET A 1 -2.24 78.58 -37.31
C MET A 1 -2.18 79.63 -36.20
N LYS A 2 -1.91 79.19 -34.97
CA LYS A 2 -1.54 80.03 -33.81
C LYS A 2 -0.76 79.13 -32.85
N PRO A 3 0.46 79.51 -32.42
CA PRO A 3 1.10 78.91 -31.26
C PRO A 3 1.14 79.90 -30.08
N SER A 4 0.98 79.37 -28.86
CA SER A 4 1.53 79.90 -27.59
C SER A 4 1.17 78.87 -26.51
N LEU A 5 2.14 78.16 -25.91
CA LEU A 5 2.67 78.35 -24.54
C LEU A 5 1.53 78.33 -23.48
N THR A 6 1.51 77.48 -22.46
CA THR A 6 2.56 77.14 -21.49
C THR A 6 2.08 75.97 -20.60
N SER A 7 3.06 75.29 -19.98
CA SER A 7 3.12 74.98 -18.55
C SER A 7 3.26 73.51 -18.17
N ILE A 8 4.27 73.35 -17.32
CA ILE A 8 4.75 72.22 -16.55
C ILE A 8 3.72 71.86 -15.47
N ASN A 9 3.44 70.57 -15.24
CA ASN A 9 3.50 69.99 -13.90
C ASN A 9 3.46 68.45 -13.87
N THR A 10 4.54 67.89 -13.32
CA THR A 10 4.61 66.82 -12.29
C THR A 10 3.55 65.72 -12.26
N GLY A 11 4.01 64.49 -12.58
CA GLY A 11 4.07 63.38 -11.62
C GLY A 11 2.76 62.73 -11.16
N LEU A 12 2.49 61.51 -11.65
CA LEU A 12 2.28 60.30 -10.84
C LEU A 12 2.06 59.11 -11.79
N SER A 13 3.06 58.22 -11.90
CA SER A 13 2.86 56.91 -12.52
C SER A 13 2.11 56.01 -11.54
N LEU A 14 0.87 55.65 -11.87
CA LEU A 14 0.14 54.57 -11.19
C LEU A 14 0.83 53.24 -11.49
N LEU A 15 1.58 52.71 -10.51
CA LEU A 15 1.90 51.29 -10.42
C LEU A 15 0.69 50.57 -9.84
N LEU A 16 -0.03 49.84 -10.70
CA LEU A 16 -1.05 48.88 -10.31
C LEU A 16 -0.37 47.73 -9.56
N GLY A 17 -0.43 47.75 -8.24
CA GLY A 17 -0.02 46.64 -7.39
C GLY A 17 -1.05 45.52 -7.45
N CYS A 18 -0.67 44.39 -8.05
CA CYS A 18 -1.38 43.12 -7.87
C CYS A 18 -1.27 42.72 -6.39
N LEU A 19 -2.36 42.82 -5.63
CA LEU A 19 -2.49 42.12 -4.35
C LEU A 19 -2.58 40.62 -4.63
N ALA A 20 -1.48 39.91 -4.40
CA ALA A 20 -1.49 38.46 -4.23
C ALA A 20 -2.18 38.14 -2.90
N ILE A 21 -3.38 37.58 -2.98
CA ILE A 21 -4.07 36.99 -1.83
C ILE A 21 -3.34 35.70 -1.47
N ALA A 22 -2.60 35.72 -0.37
CA ALA A 22 -1.97 34.52 0.18
C ALA A 22 -3.05 33.52 0.65
N PRO A 23 -2.89 32.21 0.41
CA PRO A 23 -3.79 31.21 0.97
C PRO A 23 -3.64 31.16 2.51
N PRO A 24 -4.70 30.81 3.25
CA PRO A 24 -4.61 30.69 4.69
C PRO A 24 -3.64 29.56 5.04
N ALA A 25 -2.78 29.84 6.03
CA ALA A 25 -1.90 28.86 6.63
C ALA A 25 -2.74 27.75 7.26
N ASN A 26 -2.91 26.63 6.54
CA ASN A 26 -3.43 25.42 7.13
C ASN A 26 -2.39 24.92 8.14
N ALA A 27 -2.84 24.79 9.37
CA ALA A 27 -2.14 24.08 10.42
C ALA A 27 -1.72 22.70 9.89
N ALA A 28 -0.42 22.53 9.68
CA ALA A 28 0.18 21.22 9.54
C ALA A 28 -0.02 20.51 10.88
N ALA A 29 -1.09 19.73 10.99
CA ALA A 29 -1.17 18.72 12.01
C ALA A 29 0.00 17.77 11.76
N SER A 30 1.02 17.86 12.60
CA SER A 30 2.13 16.93 12.65
C SER A 30 1.55 15.52 12.71
N LEU A 31 1.75 14.76 11.63
CA LEU A 31 1.50 13.33 11.63
C LEU A 31 2.34 12.74 12.76
N PRO A 32 1.84 11.74 13.52
CA PRO A 32 2.68 11.05 14.47
C PRO A 32 3.75 10.30 13.67
N GLU A 33 4.93 10.90 13.56
CA GLU A 33 6.17 10.18 13.34
C GLU A 33 6.17 9.07 14.39
N TRP A 34 6.27 7.82 13.93
CA TRP A 34 6.55 6.73 14.85
C TRP A 34 7.80 7.16 15.64
N PRO A 35 7.75 7.24 16.99
CA PRO A 35 8.95 7.57 17.72
C PRO A 35 9.98 6.52 17.32
N LEU A 36 11.08 6.98 16.71
CA LEU A 36 12.26 6.15 16.52
C LEU A 36 12.53 5.50 17.87
N ALA A 37 12.30 4.19 17.96
CA ALA A 37 12.65 3.45 19.15
C ALA A 37 14.12 3.81 19.47
N PRO A 38 14.46 4.10 20.74
CA PRO A 38 15.84 4.44 21.09
C PRO A 38 16.73 3.34 20.55
N ALA A 39 17.81 3.74 19.85
CA ALA A 39 18.72 2.88 19.13
C ALA A 39 18.98 1.58 19.91
N ALA A 40 18.22 0.54 19.56
CA ALA A 40 18.40 -0.76 20.14
C ALA A 40 19.73 -1.28 19.59
N SER A 41 20.67 -1.44 20.51
CA SER A 41 21.89 -2.25 20.40
C SER A 41 21.82 -3.25 19.25
N ALA A 42 22.78 -3.16 18.32
CA ALA A 42 23.08 -4.12 17.24
C ALA A 42 21.94 -5.11 16.98
N ALA A 43 21.06 -4.77 16.03
CA ALA A 43 19.93 -5.59 15.62
C ALA A 43 20.36 -7.07 15.57
N ALA A 44 19.85 -7.87 16.50
CA ALA A 44 20.02 -9.30 16.45
C ALA A 44 19.52 -9.73 15.08
N VAL A 45 20.40 -10.33 14.27
CA VAL A 45 20.00 -10.97 13.03
C VAL A 45 18.90 -11.95 13.43
N ALA A 46 17.66 -11.66 13.05
CA ALA A 46 16.54 -12.55 13.34
C ALA A 46 16.91 -13.92 12.77
N THR A 47 17.13 -14.88 13.66
CA THR A 47 17.40 -16.25 13.25
C THR A 47 16.07 -16.84 12.85
N CYS A 48 15.97 -17.30 11.60
CA CYS A 48 14.75 -17.95 11.12
C CYS A 48 14.45 -19.18 11.98
N ASP A 49 13.24 -19.27 12.51
CA ASP A 49 12.76 -20.51 13.11
C ASP A 49 12.54 -21.56 12.02
N ALA A 50 12.59 -22.83 12.40
CA ALA A 50 12.43 -23.94 11.44
C ALA A 50 11.07 -23.94 10.72
N THR A 51 10.07 -23.27 11.28
CA THR A 51 8.71 -23.12 10.74
C THR A 51 8.52 -21.87 9.91
N ASP A 52 9.48 -20.95 9.90
CA ASP A 52 9.37 -19.71 9.15
C ASP A 52 9.44 -19.96 7.65
N GLU A 53 8.61 -19.23 6.90
CA GLU A 53 8.74 -19.19 5.45
C GLU A 53 10.07 -18.53 5.09
N LYS A 54 10.94 -19.26 4.40
CA LYS A 54 12.21 -18.75 3.91
C LYS A 54 11.97 -17.95 2.63
N ILE A 55 12.40 -16.69 2.64
CA ILE A 55 12.33 -15.79 1.50
C ILE A 55 13.74 -15.55 0.98
N TRP A 56 13.98 -15.87 -0.29
CA TRP A 56 15.30 -15.68 -0.89
C TRP A 56 15.45 -14.29 -1.49
N VAL A 57 16.46 -13.55 -1.08
CA VAL A 57 16.81 -12.22 -1.58
C VAL A 57 18.02 -12.32 -2.50
N TRP A 58 17.87 -11.88 -3.74
CA TRP A 58 18.92 -11.82 -4.75
C TRP A 58 19.47 -10.41 -4.84
N LEU A 59 20.78 -10.26 -4.65
CA LEU A 59 21.52 -9.00 -4.72
C LEU A 59 22.68 -9.12 -5.74
N PRO A 60 23.07 -8.05 -6.43
CA PRO A 60 24.29 -8.09 -7.23
C PRO A 60 25.52 -8.20 -6.32
N GLN A 61 26.59 -8.83 -6.79
CA GLN A 61 27.86 -8.93 -6.04
C GLN A 61 28.47 -7.55 -5.73
N HIS A 62 28.10 -6.52 -6.49
CA HIS A 62 28.59 -5.15 -6.37
C HIS A 62 27.44 -4.16 -6.56
N GLY A 63 27.55 -2.97 -5.94
CA GLY A 63 26.56 -1.89 -6.11
C GLY A 63 25.25 -2.08 -5.33
N ASP A 64 25.18 -3.06 -4.43
CA ASP A 64 24.00 -3.41 -3.63
C ASP A 64 23.89 -2.66 -2.30
N ALA A 65 24.85 -1.78 -1.98
CA ALA A 65 24.89 -1.05 -0.71
C ALA A 65 23.56 -0.34 -0.34
N PRO A 66 22.84 0.32 -1.27
CA PRO A 66 21.54 0.92 -0.93
C PRO A 66 20.48 -0.13 -0.55
N ALA A 67 20.40 -1.24 -1.29
CA ALA A 67 19.50 -2.34 -1.00
C ALA A 67 19.83 -2.99 0.35
N GLN A 68 21.11 -3.27 0.63
CA GLN A 68 21.54 -3.78 1.93
C GLN A 68 21.15 -2.85 3.08
N ALA A 69 21.36 -1.55 2.94
CA ALA A 69 20.99 -0.56 3.95
C ALA A 69 19.47 -0.53 4.20
N MET A 70 18.66 -0.68 3.14
CA MET A 70 17.21 -0.82 3.26
C MET A 70 16.83 -2.11 3.99
N LEU A 71 17.42 -3.25 3.62
CA LEU A 71 17.18 -4.56 4.24
C LEU A 71 17.57 -4.60 5.72
N GLN A 72 18.57 -3.82 6.13
CA GLN A 72 18.90 -3.62 7.55
C GLN A 72 17.80 -2.86 8.30
N ARG A 73 17.26 -1.79 7.71
CA ARG A 73 16.13 -1.05 8.29
C ARG A 73 14.84 -1.87 8.31
N TRP A 74 14.65 -2.76 7.33
CA TRP A 74 13.51 -3.68 7.29
C TRP A 74 13.38 -4.50 8.57
N GLN A 75 14.49 -4.93 9.18
CA GLN A 75 14.45 -5.72 10.43
C GLN A 75 13.75 -5.02 11.59
N GLN A 76 13.63 -3.69 11.55
CA GLN A 76 12.93 -2.89 12.56
C GLN A 76 11.49 -2.55 12.16
N HIS A 77 11.10 -2.87 10.93
CA HIS A 77 9.77 -2.58 10.41
C HIS A 77 8.71 -3.51 11.04
N PRO A 78 7.49 -3.02 11.37
CA PRO A 78 6.47 -3.85 12.02
C PRO A 78 6.07 -5.11 11.25
N LEU A 79 6.13 -5.08 9.92
CA LEU A 79 5.84 -6.23 9.05
C LEU A 79 6.96 -7.27 9.00
N ALA A 80 8.18 -6.96 9.45
CA ALA A 80 9.27 -7.93 9.47
C ALA A 80 8.98 -9.10 10.41
N ALA A 81 8.19 -8.89 11.46
CA ALA A 81 7.73 -9.99 12.32
C ALA A 81 6.83 -11.01 11.59
N LEU A 82 6.31 -10.68 10.39
CA LEU A 82 5.44 -11.54 9.59
C LEU A 82 6.14 -12.08 8.34
N SER A 83 7.26 -11.48 7.94
CA SER A 83 7.99 -11.75 6.69
C SER A 83 9.48 -11.38 6.84
N GLY A 84 10.11 -11.90 7.89
CA GLY A 84 11.46 -11.50 8.32
C GLY A 84 12.56 -12.50 7.99
N CYS A 85 12.20 -13.74 7.65
CA CYS A 85 13.16 -14.81 7.40
C CYS A 85 13.77 -14.69 5.99
N LEU A 86 14.70 -13.74 5.84
CA LEU A 86 15.40 -13.46 4.60
C LEU A 86 16.66 -14.33 4.48
N GLN A 87 16.88 -14.91 3.30
CA GLN A 87 18.05 -15.70 2.94
C GLN A 87 18.71 -15.09 1.70
N TYR A 88 20.01 -14.83 1.74
CA TYR A 88 20.66 -14.03 0.69
C TYR A 88 21.35 -14.91 -0.37
N ARG A 89 21.26 -14.48 -1.63
CA ARG A 89 22.02 -14.98 -2.77
C ARG A 89 22.61 -13.79 -3.54
N THR A 90 23.74 -14.02 -4.19
CA THR A 90 24.35 -13.02 -5.06
C THR A 90 24.42 -13.47 -6.50
N TYR A 91 24.30 -12.51 -7.43
CA TYR A 91 24.51 -12.72 -8.86
C TYR A 91 25.61 -11.77 -9.35
N SER A 92 26.43 -12.22 -10.31
CA SER A 92 27.53 -11.40 -10.85
C SER A 92 27.12 -10.59 -12.08
N ASP A 93 26.09 -11.06 -12.79
CA ASP A 93 25.60 -10.49 -14.04
C ASP A 93 24.06 -10.51 -14.05
N ALA A 94 23.43 -9.36 -14.35
CA ALA A 94 21.98 -9.22 -14.38
C ALA A 94 21.33 -10.09 -15.47
N GLU A 95 22.05 -10.41 -16.55
CA GLU A 95 21.56 -11.30 -17.61
C GLU A 95 21.25 -12.71 -17.08
N GLN A 96 21.89 -13.14 -15.99
CA GLN A 96 21.63 -14.43 -15.33
C GLN A 96 20.22 -14.53 -14.75
N LEU A 97 19.58 -13.40 -14.46
CA LEU A 97 18.24 -13.33 -13.90
C LEU A 97 17.17 -13.37 -15.00
N GLN A 98 17.55 -13.15 -16.27
CA GLN A 98 16.68 -13.21 -17.45
C GLN A 98 15.36 -12.45 -17.22
N CYS A 99 15.46 -11.19 -16.78
CA CYS A 99 14.30 -10.39 -16.45
C CYS A 99 13.61 -9.85 -17.70
N THR A 100 12.28 -9.88 -17.69
CA THR A 100 11.43 -9.37 -18.76
C THR A 100 10.39 -8.41 -18.17
N VAL A 101 10.06 -7.37 -18.92
CA VAL A 101 9.03 -6.40 -18.56
C VAL A 101 7.74 -6.79 -19.27
N ASN A 102 6.64 -6.91 -18.53
CA ASN A 102 5.34 -7.31 -19.06
C ASN A 102 4.21 -6.40 -18.55
N GLY A 103 3.14 -6.31 -19.34
CA GLY A 103 1.88 -5.67 -18.94
C GLY A 103 1.86 -4.14 -19.01
N GLU A 104 0.69 -3.58 -18.71
CA GLU A 104 0.41 -2.13 -18.83
C GLU A 104 1.24 -1.29 -17.86
N ARG A 105 1.62 -1.87 -16.72
CA ARG A 105 2.40 -1.21 -15.66
C ARG A 105 3.91 -1.45 -15.75
N GLN A 106 4.40 -2.12 -16.80
CA GLN A 106 5.82 -2.45 -16.94
C GLN A 106 6.37 -3.26 -15.75
N HIS A 107 5.58 -4.21 -15.23
CA HIS A 107 6.03 -5.08 -14.15
C HIS A 107 7.15 -5.99 -14.65
N GLN A 108 8.23 -6.07 -13.89
CA GLN A 108 9.38 -6.88 -14.24
C GLN A 108 9.26 -8.26 -13.58
N ARG A 109 9.54 -9.31 -14.34
CA ARG A 109 9.63 -10.69 -13.85
C ARG A 109 10.91 -11.35 -14.34
N CYS A 110 11.62 -11.98 -13.43
CA CYS A 110 12.89 -12.64 -13.64
C CYS A 110 12.76 -14.16 -13.67
N ASN A 111 13.37 -14.80 -14.66
CA ASN A 111 13.49 -16.25 -14.72
C ASN A 111 14.76 -16.69 -13.98
N LEU A 112 14.62 -16.88 -12.67
CA LEU A 112 15.72 -17.20 -11.77
C LEU A 112 16.22 -18.66 -11.99
N PRO A 113 17.54 -18.93 -11.86
CA PRO A 113 18.09 -20.27 -11.98
C PRO A 113 17.83 -21.11 -10.72
N LEU A 114 16.57 -21.49 -10.51
CA LEU A 114 16.08 -22.18 -9.32
C LEU A 114 16.13 -23.70 -9.47
N LEU A 115 16.43 -24.39 -8.37
CA LEU A 115 16.19 -25.83 -8.29
C LEU A 115 14.68 -26.11 -8.23
N PRO A 116 14.17 -27.28 -8.66
CA PRO A 116 12.73 -27.59 -8.63
C PRO A 116 12.06 -27.38 -7.27
N ARG A 117 12.79 -27.67 -6.17
CA ARG A 117 12.29 -27.47 -4.78
C ARG A 117 12.16 -26.00 -4.37
N GLU A 118 12.75 -25.09 -5.13
CA GLU A 118 12.79 -23.65 -4.86
C GLU A 118 11.70 -22.91 -5.64
N LEU A 119 11.07 -23.53 -6.64
CA LEU A 119 10.05 -22.90 -7.49
C LEU A 119 8.81 -22.42 -6.72
N LEU A 120 8.52 -23.02 -5.56
CA LEU A 120 7.40 -22.66 -4.70
C LEU A 120 7.80 -21.72 -3.56
N GLN A 121 9.07 -21.33 -3.48
CA GLN A 121 9.57 -20.40 -2.48
C GLN A 121 9.40 -18.97 -2.97
N ARG A 122 9.31 -18.03 -2.03
CA ARG A 122 9.24 -16.61 -2.35
C ARG A 122 10.64 -16.05 -2.59
N HIS A 123 10.74 -15.20 -3.61
CA HIS A 123 11.98 -14.58 -4.06
C HIS A 123 11.83 -13.07 -4.16
N ILE A 124 12.76 -12.33 -3.55
CA ILE A 124 12.93 -10.89 -3.76
C ILE A 124 14.15 -10.71 -4.64
N VAL A 125 14.05 -9.93 -5.70
CA VAL A 125 15.11 -9.72 -6.67
C VAL A 125 15.37 -8.24 -6.79
N PHE A 126 16.56 -7.79 -6.38
CA PHE A 126 16.99 -6.42 -6.62
C PHE A 126 17.70 -6.33 -7.95
N THR A 127 17.26 -5.42 -8.82
CA THR A 127 17.83 -5.21 -10.16
C THR A 127 17.90 -3.70 -10.49
N ASP A 128 18.24 -3.37 -11.72
CA ASP A 128 18.14 -2.03 -12.31
C ASP A 128 16.70 -1.65 -12.72
N ALA A 129 15.69 -2.38 -12.25
CA ALA A 129 14.29 -2.04 -12.44
C ALA A 129 14.01 -0.58 -12.05
N GLU A 130 13.09 0.07 -12.77
CA GLU A 130 12.69 1.45 -12.48
C GLU A 130 11.62 1.54 -11.38
N ILE A 131 10.81 0.49 -11.24
CA ILE A 131 9.69 0.41 -10.30
C ILE A 131 9.69 -0.92 -9.56
N GLY A 132 9.03 -0.96 -8.40
CA GLY A 132 8.73 -2.19 -7.70
C GLY A 132 7.56 -2.93 -8.35
N SER A 133 7.59 -4.26 -8.27
CA SER A 133 6.43 -5.11 -8.61
C SER A 133 6.44 -6.39 -7.80
N ALA A 134 5.29 -6.77 -7.25
CA ALA A 134 5.08 -8.04 -6.57
C ALA A 134 4.25 -9.00 -7.43
N SER A 135 4.53 -10.28 -7.30
CA SER A 135 3.74 -11.42 -7.76
C SER A 135 3.68 -12.48 -6.68
N ALA A 136 2.88 -13.53 -6.84
CA ALA A 136 2.69 -14.57 -5.83
C ALA A 136 3.99 -15.14 -5.22
N GLN A 137 5.02 -15.35 -6.04
CA GLN A 137 6.31 -15.92 -5.62
C GLN A 137 7.50 -14.99 -5.86
N GLN A 138 7.34 -13.84 -6.51
CA GLN A 138 8.46 -12.95 -6.81
C GLN A 138 8.13 -11.48 -6.59
N ILE A 139 8.98 -10.78 -5.85
CA ILE A 139 9.05 -9.32 -5.81
C ILE A 139 10.30 -8.90 -6.57
N VAL A 140 10.17 -7.96 -7.50
CA VAL A 140 11.29 -7.31 -8.19
C VAL A 140 11.34 -5.85 -7.75
N LEU A 141 12.53 -5.37 -7.38
CA LEU A 141 12.72 -4.03 -6.84
C LEU A 141 13.95 -3.34 -7.45
N PRO A 142 13.91 -2.01 -7.62
CA PRO A 142 15.10 -1.22 -7.90
C PRO A 142 16.15 -1.38 -6.80
N LEU A 143 17.44 -1.37 -7.15
CA LEU A 143 18.54 -1.40 -6.18
C LEU A 143 18.50 -0.23 -5.18
N ASN A 144 17.91 0.90 -5.57
CA ASN A 144 17.73 2.08 -4.74
C ASN A 144 16.33 2.17 -4.10
N ALA A 145 15.53 1.10 -4.12
CA ALA A 145 14.21 1.08 -3.51
C ALA A 145 14.26 1.52 -2.04
N ASN A 146 13.31 2.38 -1.66
CA ASN A 146 13.18 2.83 -0.28
C ASN A 146 12.44 1.79 0.57
N LEU A 147 12.42 2.00 1.89
CA LEU A 147 11.77 1.07 2.82
C LEU A 147 10.24 1.02 2.65
N THR A 148 9.61 2.12 2.24
CA THR A 148 8.14 2.18 2.14
C THR A 148 7.64 1.38 0.94
N VAL A 149 8.31 1.48 -0.21
CA VAL A 149 8.07 0.62 -1.38
C VAL A 149 8.33 -0.83 -1.03
N PHE A 150 9.46 -1.17 -0.40
CA PHE A 150 9.72 -2.54 0.03
C PHE A 150 8.61 -3.10 0.94
N ALA A 151 8.17 -2.32 1.93
CA ALA A 151 7.10 -2.73 2.83
C ALA A 151 5.74 -2.88 2.13
N HIS A 152 5.45 -2.03 1.14
CA HIS A 152 4.26 -2.11 0.29
C HIS A 152 4.23 -3.44 -0.48
N GLU A 153 5.32 -3.78 -1.18
CA GLU A 153 5.39 -5.05 -1.93
C GLU A 153 5.28 -6.27 -1.02
N ILE A 154 5.93 -6.26 0.15
CA ILE A 154 5.79 -7.34 1.13
C ILE A 154 4.36 -7.45 1.65
N ALA A 155 3.64 -6.33 1.78
CA ALA A 155 2.26 -6.37 2.24
C ALA A 155 1.34 -7.09 1.24
N HIS A 156 1.61 -7.03 -0.07
CA HIS A 156 0.90 -7.85 -1.04
C HIS A 156 1.06 -9.36 -0.76
N TRP A 157 2.27 -9.83 -0.44
CA TRP A 157 2.50 -11.22 0.01
C TRP A 157 1.81 -11.58 1.32
N LEU A 158 1.53 -10.60 2.17
CA LEU A 158 0.75 -10.79 3.39
C LEU A 158 -0.76 -10.78 3.13
N GLY A 159 -1.20 -10.46 1.91
CA GLY A 159 -2.59 -10.45 1.49
C GLY A 159 -3.26 -9.07 1.53
N PHE A 160 -2.50 -7.99 1.66
CA PHE A 160 -3.02 -6.63 1.54
C PHE A 160 -3.21 -6.26 0.07
N ALA A 161 -4.35 -5.68 -0.27
CA ALA A 161 -4.63 -5.13 -1.57
C ALA A 161 -4.33 -3.63 -1.59
N ASP A 162 -4.07 -3.11 -2.79
CA ASP A 162 -4.02 -1.67 -3.03
C ASP A 162 -5.34 -1.00 -2.62
N GLU A 163 -5.22 0.17 -1.99
CA GLU A 163 -6.34 1.03 -1.63
C GLU A 163 -6.56 2.16 -2.65
N TYR A 164 -5.59 2.38 -3.55
CA TYR A 164 -5.71 3.27 -4.70
C TYR A 164 -6.35 2.57 -5.89
N GLN A 165 -6.74 3.34 -6.92
CA GLN A 165 -7.41 2.78 -8.08
C GLN A 165 -6.53 1.77 -8.83
N MET A 166 -7.03 0.53 -8.90
CA MET A 166 -6.38 -0.54 -9.65
C MET A 166 -6.38 -0.25 -11.15
N SER A 167 -5.40 -0.84 -11.87
CA SER A 167 -5.39 -0.81 -13.33
C SER A 167 -6.66 -1.47 -13.89
N PRO A 168 -7.10 -1.12 -15.11
CA PRO A 168 -8.30 -1.73 -15.70
C PRO A 168 -8.19 -3.25 -15.83
N SER A 169 -7.01 -3.75 -16.21
CA SER A 169 -6.71 -5.18 -16.34
C SER A 169 -6.88 -5.91 -15.00
N LEU A 170 -6.37 -5.33 -13.92
CA LEU A 170 -6.46 -5.92 -12.58
C LEU A 170 -7.88 -5.86 -12.00
N ALA A 171 -8.49 -4.69 -12.08
CA ALA A 171 -9.82 -4.43 -11.54
C ALA A 171 -10.86 -5.39 -12.14
N LYS A 172 -10.67 -5.83 -13.39
CA LYS A 172 -11.54 -6.81 -14.05
C LYS A 172 -11.67 -8.11 -13.25
N ASN A 173 -10.60 -8.60 -12.63
CA ASN A 173 -10.65 -9.84 -11.85
C ASN A 173 -11.00 -9.55 -10.39
N TYR A 174 -10.23 -8.66 -9.77
CA TYR A 174 -10.35 -8.34 -8.34
C TYR A 174 -11.75 -7.80 -7.99
N CYS A 175 -12.22 -6.76 -8.68
CA CYS A 175 -13.52 -6.14 -8.40
C CYS A 175 -14.73 -7.01 -8.81
N GLN A 176 -14.49 -8.09 -9.55
CA GLN A 176 -15.49 -9.12 -9.85
C GLN A 176 -15.51 -10.24 -8.80
N GLY A 177 -14.64 -10.19 -7.79
CA GLY A 177 -14.50 -11.24 -6.79
C GLY A 177 -13.84 -12.50 -7.33
N ARG A 178 -13.16 -12.41 -8.48
CA ARG A 178 -12.39 -13.50 -9.09
C ARG A 178 -10.96 -13.43 -8.59
N TYR A 179 -10.82 -13.55 -7.27
CA TYR A 179 -9.53 -13.49 -6.63
C TYR A 179 -9.36 -14.61 -5.64
N GLU A 180 -8.25 -15.33 -5.73
CA GLU A 180 -8.05 -16.59 -5.01
C GLU A 180 -7.52 -16.43 -3.58
N HIS A 181 -7.47 -15.20 -3.04
CA HIS A 181 -7.10 -14.99 -1.65
C HIS A 181 -7.97 -13.95 -0.92
N PRO A 182 -8.06 -14.03 0.43
CA PRO A 182 -8.76 -13.04 1.21
C PRO A 182 -7.94 -11.74 1.21
N SER A 183 -8.51 -10.66 0.68
CA SER A 183 -7.94 -9.33 0.87
C SER A 183 -8.08 -8.92 2.33
N LEU A 184 -6.98 -8.52 2.96
CA LEU A 184 -6.96 -8.24 4.39
C LEU A 184 -7.49 -6.86 4.76
N ASN A 185 -7.41 -5.90 3.86
CA ASN A 185 -7.74 -4.49 4.09
C ASN A 185 -8.81 -3.97 3.14
N VAL A 186 -9.24 -4.73 2.12
CA VAL A 186 -10.28 -4.27 1.19
C VAL A 186 -11.41 -5.27 1.07
N VAL A 187 -12.64 -4.81 1.28
CA VAL A 187 -13.86 -5.58 1.01
C VAL A 187 -14.74 -4.88 -0.01
N LEU A 188 -15.54 -5.66 -0.74
CA LEU A 188 -16.36 -5.16 -1.85
C LEU A 188 -17.85 -5.29 -1.56
N THR A 189 -18.63 -4.32 -2.00
CA THR A 189 -20.10 -4.41 -2.05
C THR A 189 -20.63 -4.00 -3.42
N ARG A 190 -21.84 -4.48 -3.76
CA ARG A 190 -22.56 -4.11 -4.99
C ARG A 190 -23.55 -2.95 -4.78
N SER A 191 -23.76 -2.57 -3.53
CA SER A 191 -24.65 -1.49 -3.11
C SER A 191 -23.99 -0.70 -1.98
N LYS A 192 -24.26 0.60 -1.91
CA LYS A 192 -23.95 1.45 -0.75
C LYS A 192 -25.03 1.41 0.33
N GLN A 193 -26.16 0.76 0.07
CA GLN A 193 -27.25 0.62 1.04
C GLN A 193 -27.57 -0.85 1.25
N LEU A 194 -27.61 -1.28 2.50
CA LEU A 194 -27.90 -2.65 2.93
C LEU A 194 -29.05 -2.67 3.94
N SER A 195 -29.81 -3.76 4.00
CA SER A 195 -30.65 -4.06 5.17
C SER A 195 -29.80 -4.33 6.42
N ALA A 196 -30.42 -4.31 7.60
CA ALA A 196 -29.73 -4.65 8.85
C ALA A 196 -29.09 -6.05 8.79
N GLN A 197 -29.82 -7.04 8.26
CA GLN A 197 -29.33 -8.41 8.11
C GLN A 197 -28.12 -8.49 7.16
N GLU A 198 -28.17 -7.80 6.02
CA GLU A 198 -27.05 -7.78 5.07
C GLU A 198 -25.82 -7.06 5.65
N LEU A 199 -26.01 -6.01 6.45
CA LEU A 199 -24.92 -5.30 7.12
C LEU A 199 -24.26 -6.16 8.20
N GLU A 200 -25.05 -6.89 8.99
CA GLU A 200 -24.52 -7.85 9.96
C GLU A 200 -23.75 -8.99 9.26
N GLN A 201 -24.28 -9.51 8.14
CA GLN A 201 -23.57 -10.50 7.33
C GLN A 201 -22.28 -9.94 6.71
N LEU A 202 -22.24 -8.65 6.36
CA LEU A 202 -21.00 -7.99 5.91
C LEU A 202 -19.99 -7.95 7.06
N TRP A 203 -20.39 -7.48 8.23
CA TRP A 203 -19.54 -7.43 9.43
C TRP A 203 -18.91 -8.78 9.76
N GLN A 204 -19.70 -9.87 9.76
CA GLN A 204 -19.21 -11.23 10.06
C GLN A 204 -18.11 -11.71 9.09
N ARG A 205 -18.08 -11.18 7.87
CA ARG A 205 -17.10 -11.55 6.84
C ARG A 205 -15.91 -10.61 6.76
N LEU A 206 -15.88 -9.51 7.53
CA LEU A 206 -14.74 -8.60 7.51
C LEU A 206 -13.49 -9.30 8.06
N PRO A 207 -12.34 -9.20 7.39
CA PRO A 207 -11.07 -9.67 7.93
C PRO A 207 -10.74 -9.06 9.29
N TRP A 208 -11.05 -7.77 9.46
CA TRP A 208 -10.84 -6.99 10.68
C TRP A 208 -12.05 -6.94 11.62
N ARG A 209 -13.02 -7.87 11.50
CA ARG A 209 -14.26 -7.84 12.29
C ARG A 209 -14.02 -7.77 13.80
N GLU A 210 -12.95 -8.41 14.28
CA GLU A 210 -12.64 -8.49 15.72
C GLU A 210 -12.28 -7.11 16.31
N ALA A 211 -11.90 -6.15 15.46
CA ALA A 211 -11.67 -4.75 15.86
C ALA A 211 -12.95 -3.89 15.84
N ILE A 212 -14.10 -4.47 15.46
CA ILE A 212 -15.40 -3.78 15.39
C ILE A 212 -16.37 -4.47 16.34
N ALA A 213 -16.64 -3.85 17.48
CA ALA A 213 -17.51 -4.42 18.51
C ALA A 213 -18.99 -4.48 18.11
N ASP A 214 -19.42 -3.66 17.15
CA ASP A 214 -20.83 -3.50 16.78
C ASP A 214 -20.96 -3.23 15.28
N TRP A 215 -21.68 -4.09 14.55
CA TRP A 215 -21.87 -3.97 13.10
C TRP A 215 -22.54 -2.64 12.71
N ARG A 216 -23.29 -2.02 13.62
CA ARG A 216 -23.95 -0.72 13.40
C ARG A 216 -22.96 0.41 13.18
N LEU A 217 -21.69 0.24 13.55
CA LEU A 217 -20.63 1.20 13.27
C LEU A 217 -20.26 1.28 11.78
N LEU A 218 -20.66 0.31 10.95
CA LEU A 218 -20.30 0.23 9.54
C LEU A 218 -21.17 1.10 8.62
N GLY A 219 -22.18 1.78 9.17
CA GLY A 219 -23.07 2.62 8.40
C GLY A 219 -24.00 3.47 9.25
N GLN A 220 -24.93 4.13 8.59
CA GLN A 220 -25.94 4.99 9.22
C GLN A 220 -27.33 4.54 8.80
N GLN A 221 -28.19 4.24 9.76
CA GLN A 221 -29.57 3.89 9.49
C GLN A 221 -30.31 5.09 8.87
N GLN A 222 -31.03 4.82 7.78
CA GLN A 222 -31.84 5.75 7.02
C GLN A 222 -33.31 5.64 7.46
N ALA A 223 -34.13 6.62 7.07
CA ALA A 223 -35.55 6.67 7.43
C ALA A 223 -36.37 5.46 6.93
N ASP A 224 -35.93 4.81 5.86
CA ASP A 224 -36.55 3.60 5.29
C ASP A 224 -36.11 2.30 5.97
N GLY A 225 -35.31 2.39 7.04
CA GLY A 225 -34.79 1.25 7.79
C GLY A 225 -33.55 0.60 7.18
N LYS A 226 -33.09 1.03 5.99
CA LYS A 226 -31.83 0.58 5.39
C LYS A 226 -30.65 1.31 6.01
N TRP A 227 -29.46 0.78 5.78
CA TRP A 227 -28.20 1.32 6.28
C TRP A 227 -27.36 1.81 5.11
N LEU A 228 -27.04 3.11 5.10
CA LEU A 228 -26.04 3.66 4.20
C LEU A 228 -24.66 3.28 4.74
N LEU A 229 -23.88 2.55 3.94
CA LEU A 229 -22.53 2.10 4.27
C LEU A 229 -21.56 3.29 4.36
N GLY A 230 -20.67 3.22 5.34
CA GLY A 230 -19.72 4.27 5.66
C GLY A 230 -19.76 4.61 7.14
N SER A 231 -18.71 4.25 7.85
CA SER A 231 -18.54 4.61 9.26
C SER A 231 -18.44 6.13 9.45
N ALA A 232 -18.86 6.61 10.62
CA ALA A 232 -18.65 8.01 11.00
C ALA A 232 -17.15 8.33 11.06
N SER A 233 -16.77 9.58 10.75
CA SER A 233 -15.36 10.01 10.72
C SER A 233 -14.64 9.90 12.08
N SER A 234 -15.38 9.89 13.18
CA SER A 234 -14.86 9.67 14.54
C SER A 234 -14.58 8.20 14.86
N THR A 235 -14.98 7.27 13.99
CA THR A 235 -14.74 5.84 14.17
C THR A 235 -13.28 5.54 13.86
N GLU A 236 -12.56 4.90 14.77
CA GLU A 236 -11.15 4.56 14.55
C GLU A 236 -10.98 3.43 13.54
N VAL A 237 -11.74 2.35 13.72
CA VAL A 237 -11.79 1.17 12.83
C VAL A 237 -13.24 0.90 12.44
N GLY A 238 -13.50 0.82 11.14
CA GLY A 238 -14.86 0.67 10.61
C GLY A 238 -14.86 0.29 9.14
N LEU A 239 -15.70 0.98 8.37
CA LEU A 239 -15.89 0.80 6.94
C LEU A 239 -15.76 2.15 6.24
N PHE A 240 -14.63 2.41 5.60
CA PHE A 240 -14.33 3.65 4.91
C PHE A 240 -14.12 3.40 3.42
N THR A 241 -14.47 4.35 2.57
CA THR A 241 -14.29 4.18 1.11
C THR A 241 -12.80 4.04 0.78
N SER A 242 -12.47 3.11 -0.13
CA SER A 242 -11.17 3.06 -0.83
C SER A 242 -11.37 3.27 -2.33
N GLN A 243 -10.32 3.64 -3.05
CA GLN A 243 -10.37 3.86 -4.50
C GLN A 243 -10.11 2.59 -5.31
N THR A 244 -9.77 1.47 -4.66
CA THR A 244 -9.47 0.16 -5.25
C THR A 244 -10.28 -0.15 -6.52
N CYS A 245 -11.61 -0.08 -6.43
CA CYS A 245 -12.53 -0.40 -7.52
C CYS A 245 -13.21 0.81 -8.17
N ALA A 246 -12.66 2.02 -8.03
CA ALA A 246 -13.27 3.25 -8.56
C ALA A 246 -13.52 3.22 -10.08
N GLY A 247 -12.71 2.44 -10.83
CA GLY A 247 -12.89 2.23 -12.27
C GLY A 247 -13.97 1.24 -12.67
N VAL A 248 -14.65 0.58 -11.73
CA VAL A 248 -15.63 -0.49 -12.01
C VAL A 248 -17.02 -0.08 -11.54
N ALA A 249 -17.92 0.16 -12.50
CA ALA A 249 -19.28 0.58 -12.23
C ALA A 249 -20.05 -0.46 -11.39
N GLY A 250 -20.79 0.02 -10.39
CA GLY A 250 -21.61 -0.83 -9.51
C GLY A 250 -20.81 -1.66 -8.49
N VAL A 251 -19.53 -1.34 -8.29
CA VAL A 251 -18.68 -1.91 -7.23
C VAL A 251 -18.21 -0.80 -6.30
N TYR A 252 -18.30 -1.06 -5.01
CA TYR A 252 -17.80 -0.17 -3.97
C TYR A 252 -16.77 -0.92 -3.14
N SER A 253 -15.60 -0.33 -3.00
CA SER A 253 -14.50 -0.88 -2.21
C SER A 253 -14.36 -0.14 -0.88
N TRP A 254 -14.09 -0.90 0.18
CA TRP A 254 -14.07 -0.39 1.54
C TRP A 254 -12.84 -0.87 2.29
N LYS A 255 -12.30 -0.03 3.17
CA LYS A 255 -11.11 -0.25 3.98
C LYS A 255 -11.37 0.02 5.47
N PRO A 256 -10.55 -0.53 6.39
CA PRO A 256 -10.79 -0.46 7.83
C PRO A 256 -10.60 0.92 8.47
N VAL A 257 -9.79 1.81 7.89
CA VAL A 257 -9.46 3.11 8.49
C VAL A 257 -9.66 4.27 7.52
N ALA A 258 -10.03 5.44 8.03
CA ALA A 258 -10.23 6.65 7.22
C ALA A 258 -8.92 7.29 6.74
N LYS A 259 -7.82 7.06 7.45
CA LYS A 259 -6.52 7.67 7.17
C LYS A 259 -5.88 7.11 5.90
N LEU A 260 -5.03 7.92 5.28
CA LEU A 260 -4.14 7.49 4.21
C LEU A 260 -3.16 6.46 4.76
N THR A 261 -3.00 5.33 4.06
CA THR A 261 -2.15 4.21 4.49
C THR A 261 -1.05 3.91 3.49
N ALA A 262 -0.09 3.09 3.88
CA ALA A 262 0.94 2.58 2.99
C ALA A 262 0.39 1.78 1.79
N MET A 263 -0.84 1.27 1.87
CA MET A 263 -1.50 0.57 0.75
C MET A 263 -2.24 1.52 -0.19
N GLU A 264 -2.45 2.79 0.19
CA GLU A 264 -3.09 3.80 -0.67
C GLU A 264 -2.04 4.66 -1.39
N TYR A 265 -0.90 4.92 -0.76
CA TYR A 265 0.18 5.67 -1.38
C TYR A 265 1.54 5.16 -0.90
N HIS A 266 2.45 4.85 -1.83
CA HIS A 266 3.71 4.17 -1.55
C HIS A 266 4.71 5.00 -0.72
N ASP A 267 4.57 6.33 -0.68
CA ASP A 267 5.41 7.19 0.16
C ASP A 267 4.83 7.42 1.57
N VAL A 268 3.66 6.85 1.88
CA VAL A 268 3.05 6.96 3.21
C VAL A 268 3.49 5.80 4.07
N ASN A 269 4.24 6.07 5.13
CA ASN A 269 4.68 5.03 6.07
C ASN A 269 3.67 4.81 7.23
N VAL A 270 2.38 4.74 6.91
CA VAL A 270 1.32 4.54 7.92
C VAL A 270 0.78 3.12 7.81
N TRP A 271 1.14 2.29 8.80
CA TRP A 271 0.64 0.93 8.98
C TRP A 271 -0.28 0.89 10.20
N PRO A 272 -1.61 0.91 10.02
CA PRO A 272 -2.55 0.90 11.13
C PRO A 272 -2.43 -0.39 11.96
N THR A 273 -2.59 -0.31 13.28
CA THR A 273 -2.52 -1.47 14.18
C THR A 273 -3.42 -2.62 13.73
N VAL A 274 -4.64 -2.30 13.28
CA VAL A 274 -5.60 -3.29 12.77
C VAL A 274 -5.06 -4.10 11.57
N TYR A 275 -4.14 -3.57 10.76
CA TYR A 275 -3.52 -4.29 9.64
C TYR A 275 -2.61 -5.38 10.21
N LEU A 276 -1.72 -4.98 11.12
CA LEU A 276 -0.77 -5.89 11.75
C LEU A 276 -1.48 -7.00 12.53
N GLU A 277 -2.56 -6.67 13.25
CA GLU A 277 -3.36 -7.64 13.99
C GLU A 277 -4.11 -8.61 13.07
N THR A 278 -4.74 -8.09 12.00
CA THR A 278 -5.45 -8.92 11.01
C THR A 278 -4.51 -9.89 10.32
N ALA A 279 -3.33 -9.43 9.89
CA ALA A 279 -2.32 -10.28 9.27
C ALA A 279 -1.81 -11.38 10.22
N ARG A 280 -1.51 -11.01 11.48
CA ARG A 280 -1.10 -11.98 12.52
C ARG A 280 -2.16 -13.04 12.78
N ALA A 281 -3.43 -12.64 12.86
CA ALA A 281 -4.54 -13.56 13.12
C ALA A 281 -4.69 -14.60 12.00
N LEU A 282 -4.53 -14.18 10.74
CA LEU A 282 -4.71 -15.06 9.59
C LEU A 282 -3.50 -15.94 9.28
N GLN A 283 -2.27 -15.48 9.55
CA GLN A 283 -1.08 -16.34 9.47
C GLN A 283 -1.17 -17.52 10.44
N ARG A 284 -1.68 -17.32 11.66
CA ARG A 284 -1.90 -18.40 12.65
C ARG A 284 -2.99 -19.40 12.21
N GLY A 285 -3.87 -19.00 11.29
CA GLY A 285 -4.97 -19.82 10.78
C GLY A 285 -4.66 -20.66 9.52
N SER A 286 -3.43 -20.61 8.98
CA SER A 286 -2.96 -21.42 7.83
C SER A 286 -3.76 -21.27 6.51
N ARG A 287 -4.45 -20.15 6.25
CA ARG A 287 -5.27 -19.97 5.04
C ARG A 287 -4.76 -18.95 4.00
N LEU A 288 -3.60 -18.35 4.22
CA LEU A 288 -2.96 -17.44 3.26
C LEU A 288 -1.80 -18.16 2.57
N ARG A 289 -2.07 -19.02 1.58
CA ARG A 289 -1.01 -19.76 0.87
C ARG A 289 -1.12 -19.84 -0.65
N ASN A 290 -2.17 -19.27 -1.27
CA ASN A 290 -2.26 -19.18 -2.73
C ASN A 290 -2.51 -17.74 -3.12
N HIS A 291 -1.59 -17.17 -3.90
CA HIS A 291 -1.68 -15.84 -4.50
C HIS A 291 -1.72 -15.92 -6.03
N ASP A 292 -2.10 -17.07 -6.58
CA ASP A 292 -2.22 -17.22 -8.02
C ASP A 292 -3.42 -16.39 -8.53
N ASP A 293 -3.18 -15.67 -9.62
CA ASP A 293 -4.19 -15.03 -10.49
C ASP A 293 -4.84 -13.70 -10.06
N GLY A 294 -4.00 -12.65 -9.92
CA GLY A 294 -4.40 -11.31 -10.37
C GLY A 294 -4.99 -10.36 -9.33
N ALA A 295 -4.26 -10.10 -8.24
CA ALA A 295 -4.33 -8.82 -7.52
C ALA A 295 -2.93 -8.24 -7.27
N GLU A 296 -2.17 -8.12 -8.36
CA GLU A 296 -1.06 -7.17 -8.51
C GLU A 296 -1.51 -5.87 -9.19
#